data_AF-A0AAW1SI05-F1
#
_entry.id   AF-A0AAW1SI05-F1
#
_cell.length_a   1.000
_cell.length_b   1.000
_cell.length_c   1.000
_cell.angle_alpha   90.00
_cell.angle_beta   90.00
_cell.angle_gamma   90.00
#
_symmetry.space_group_name_H-M   'P 1'
#
loop_
_entity.id
_entity.type
_entity.pdbx_description
1 polymer ?
#
loop_
_entity_poly.entity_id
_entity_poly.type
_entity_poly.pdbx_seq_one_letter_code
_entity_poly.pdbx_strand_id
1 'polypeptide(L)'
;MTNLGIMSSSSFRPTILVVHKDGRRRIENDREIFEELRQRFKAEAAIEYYDARHFSYEQLKPKVLRMARTSVLITPAGGLAQQLLFLPAGATAIMPDVLHNDLQSLPLDPGEYAHVEYVNVLRLPVTHKSYARTTDRPQCESTGTEGLALRDCNVWLEDLEPLFDMVEQGLHAWRIDHEA
;
A
#
# COMPACT_ATOMS: atom_id res chain seq x y z
N MET A 1 6.26 12.32 25.21
CA MET A 1 5.34 11.97 24.10
C MET A 1 3.94 12.41 24.51
N THR A 2 3.39 13.42 23.86
CA THR A 2 2.09 14.00 24.23
C THR A 2 1.00 13.31 23.41
N ASN A 3 0.34 12.32 24.01
CA ASN A 3 -0.85 11.70 23.42
C ASN A 3 -1.99 12.72 23.41
N LEU A 4 -2.47 13.10 22.22
CA LEU A 4 -3.60 14.00 21.99
C LEU A 4 -4.95 13.34 22.36
N GLY A 5 -5.09 12.85 23.59
CA GLY A 5 -6.38 12.61 24.22
C GLY A 5 -7.31 11.56 23.59
N ILE A 6 -6.82 10.66 22.74
CA ILE A 6 -7.62 9.50 22.31
C ILE A 6 -7.49 8.42 23.38
N MET A 7 -8.49 8.35 24.25
CA MET A 7 -8.59 7.32 25.28
C MET A 7 -8.72 5.93 24.65
N SER A 8 -7.72 5.09 24.88
CA SER A 8 -7.73 3.65 24.60
C SER A 8 -8.58 2.92 25.65
N SER A 9 -9.76 2.40 25.28
CA SER A 9 -10.51 1.45 26.12
C SER A 9 -11.52 0.57 25.35
N SER A 10 -11.35 0.40 24.04
CA SER A 10 -12.08 -0.61 23.27
C SER A 10 -11.06 -1.42 22.47
N SER A 11 -11.19 -2.75 22.42
CA SER A 11 -10.36 -3.61 21.56
C SER A 11 -10.21 -2.96 20.19
N PHE A 12 -9.04 -2.40 19.89
CA PHE A 12 -8.84 -1.64 18.67
C PHE A 12 -8.72 -2.64 17.54
N ARG A 13 -9.86 -2.93 16.89
CA ARG A 13 -9.88 -3.78 15.71
C ARG A 13 -8.99 -3.11 14.64
N PRO A 14 -7.90 -3.76 14.19
CA PRO A 14 -7.00 -3.20 13.20
C PRO A 14 -7.74 -2.84 11.90
N THR A 15 -7.26 -1.84 11.17
CA THR A 15 -7.83 -1.46 9.87
C THR A 15 -6.85 -1.70 8.75
N ILE A 16 -7.27 -2.46 7.74
CA ILE A 16 -6.58 -2.62 6.45
C ILE A 16 -7.23 -1.66 5.46
N LEU A 17 -6.43 -0.76 4.87
CA LEU A 17 -6.90 0.22 3.91
C LEU A 17 -6.31 -0.04 2.54
N VAL A 18 -7.16 -0.27 1.54
CA VAL A 18 -6.76 -0.38 0.13
C VAL A 18 -7.01 0.95 -0.56
N VAL A 19 -5.95 1.52 -1.16
CA VAL A 19 -6.02 2.82 -1.84
C VAL A 19 -6.17 2.64 -3.34
N HIS A 20 -7.23 3.22 -3.88
CA HIS A 20 -7.46 3.37 -5.30
C HIS A 20 -6.91 4.70 -5.82
N LYS A 21 -6.28 4.63 -6.98
CA LYS A 21 -5.59 5.73 -7.64
C LYS A 21 -5.80 5.65 -9.14
N ASP A 22 -5.91 6.81 -9.78
CA ASP A 22 -5.83 6.93 -11.22
C ASP A 22 -4.43 7.31 -11.73
N GLY A 23 -4.24 7.09 -13.04
CA GLY A 23 -3.00 7.37 -13.75
C GLY A 23 -1.96 6.26 -13.60
N ARG A 24 -0.69 6.65 -13.74
CA ARG A 24 0.47 5.72 -13.76
C ARG A 24 0.75 5.10 -12.40
N ARG A 25 1.32 3.88 -12.40
CA ARG A 25 1.70 3.12 -11.19
C ARG A 25 0.52 2.80 -10.29
N ARG A 26 -0.67 2.52 -10.83
CA ARG A 26 -1.80 2.03 -10.03
C ARG A 26 -1.83 0.50 -10.01
N ILE A 27 -2.51 -0.06 -9.02
CA ILE A 27 -2.91 -1.47 -9.00
C ILE A 27 -4.26 -1.56 -9.71
N GLU A 28 -4.33 -2.14 -10.90
CA GLU A 28 -5.54 -2.09 -11.73
C GLU A 28 -6.67 -2.96 -11.20
N ASN A 29 -6.33 -4.04 -10.50
CA ASN A 29 -7.27 -4.95 -9.87
C ASN A 29 -7.45 -4.70 -8.36
N ASP A 30 -7.28 -3.46 -7.90
CA ASP A 30 -7.40 -3.10 -6.48
C ASP A 30 -8.76 -3.44 -5.84
N ARG A 31 -9.84 -3.43 -6.63
CA ARG A 31 -11.18 -3.85 -6.18
C ARG A 31 -11.27 -5.35 -5.93
N GLU A 32 -10.65 -6.15 -6.80
CA GLU A 32 -10.60 -7.61 -6.63
C GLU A 32 -9.80 -7.93 -5.36
N ILE A 33 -8.64 -7.30 -5.21
CA ILE A 33 -7.79 -7.42 -4.01
C ILE A 33 -8.55 -7.02 -2.74
N PHE A 34 -9.29 -5.90 -2.77
CA PHE A 34 -10.10 -5.48 -1.63
C PHE A 34 -11.12 -6.54 -1.21
N GLU A 35 -11.83 -7.15 -2.18
CA GLU A 35 -12.82 -8.19 -1.87
C GLU A 35 -12.16 -9.46 -1.34
N GLU A 36 -11.02 -9.88 -1.90
CA GLU A 36 -10.24 -11.03 -1.40
C GLU A 36 -9.75 -10.80 0.04
N LEU A 37 -9.18 -9.62 0.32
CA LEU A 37 -8.77 -9.22 1.67
C LEU A 37 -9.95 -9.19 2.63
N ARG A 38 -11.10 -8.66 2.19
CA ARG A 38 -12.32 -8.65 3.00
C ARG A 38 -12.78 -10.07 3.31
N GLN A 39 -12.72 -10.99 2.36
CA GLN A 39 -13.11 -12.37 2.62
C GLN A 39 -12.18 -13.07 3.61
N ARG A 40 -10.85 -12.91 3.43
CA ARG A 40 -9.82 -13.55 4.24
C ARG A 40 -9.72 -12.96 5.65
N PHE A 41 -9.68 -11.63 5.79
CA PHE A 41 -9.34 -10.95 7.04
C PHE A 41 -10.53 -10.32 7.79
N LYS A 42 -11.79 -10.48 7.34
CA LYS A 42 -12.98 -9.90 8.02
C LYS A 42 -13.15 -10.29 9.48
N ALA A 43 -12.55 -11.38 9.94
CA ALA A 43 -12.61 -11.78 11.34
C ALA A 43 -11.61 -11.00 12.21
N GLU A 44 -10.49 -10.56 11.61
CA GLU A 44 -9.33 -10.03 12.32
C GLU A 44 -9.23 -8.50 12.20
N ALA A 45 -9.61 -7.94 11.06
CA ALA A 45 -9.45 -6.52 10.78
C ALA A 45 -10.73 -5.95 10.15
N ALA A 46 -10.90 -4.62 10.21
CA ALA A 46 -11.82 -3.89 9.34
C ALA A 46 -11.11 -3.66 8.00
N ILE A 47 -11.79 -3.86 6.88
CA ILE A 47 -11.22 -3.66 5.56
C ILE A 47 -11.94 -2.48 4.91
N GLU A 48 -11.18 -1.46 4.56
CA GLU A 48 -11.68 -0.24 3.94
C GLU A 48 -11.09 -0.07 2.53
N TYR A 49 -11.91 0.49 1.63
CA TYR A 49 -11.48 0.92 0.31
C TYR A 49 -11.53 2.45 0.25
N TYR A 50 -10.46 3.07 -0.21
CA TYR A 50 -10.36 4.52 -0.31
C TYR A 50 -10.07 4.96 -1.74
N ASP A 51 -11.00 5.74 -2.28
CA ASP A 51 -10.86 6.36 -3.58
C ASP A 51 -10.08 7.68 -3.48
N ALA A 52 -8.81 7.66 -3.88
CA ALA A 52 -7.93 8.83 -3.84
C ALA A 52 -8.01 9.71 -5.11
N ARG A 53 -8.95 9.47 -6.04
CA ARG A 53 -9.11 10.27 -7.26
C ARG A 53 -9.61 11.69 -7.00
N HIS A 54 -10.42 11.84 -5.95
CA HIS A 54 -11.02 13.10 -5.58
C HIS A 54 -10.26 13.65 -4.38
N PHE A 55 -9.35 14.58 -4.63
CA PHE A 55 -8.72 15.36 -3.59
C PHE A 55 -9.32 16.77 -3.61
N SER A 56 -10.23 17.05 -2.67
CA SER A 56 -10.60 18.43 -2.33
C SER A 56 -10.03 18.79 -0.95
N TYR A 57 -9.78 20.08 -0.71
CA TYR A 57 -9.33 20.56 0.61
C TYR A 57 -10.33 20.19 1.73
N GLU A 58 -11.61 20.11 1.42
CA GLU A 58 -12.68 19.70 2.35
C GLU A 58 -12.53 18.23 2.78
N GLN A 59 -11.85 17.40 1.99
CA GLN A 59 -11.60 15.99 2.27
C GLN A 59 -10.29 15.75 3.04
N LEU A 60 -9.49 16.79 3.30
CA LEU A 60 -8.20 16.64 3.97
C LEU A 60 -8.35 16.08 5.39
N LYS A 61 -9.24 16.65 6.20
CA LYS A 61 -9.47 16.16 7.58
C LYS A 61 -9.98 14.72 7.61
N PRO A 62 -11.02 14.34 6.85
CA PRO A 62 -11.45 12.94 6.73
C PRO A 62 -10.33 11.99 6.29
N LYS A 63 -9.49 12.41 5.33
CA LYS A 63 -8.35 11.62 4.85
C LYS A 63 -7.33 11.39 5.96
N VAL A 64 -6.92 12.44 6.67
CA VAL A 64 -5.96 12.32 7.78
C VAL A 64 -6.52 11.42 8.88
N LEU A 65 -7.79 11.57 9.24
CA LEU A 65 -8.43 10.71 10.24
C LEU A 65 -8.49 9.25 9.81
N ARG A 66 -8.68 8.97 8.51
CA ARG A 66 -8.66 7.61 7.96
C ARG A 66 -7.26 7.01 8.05
N MET A 67 -6.24 7.74 7.62
CA MET A 67 -4.84 7.30 7.71
C MET A 67 -4.41 7.07 9.17
N ALA A 68 -4.78 7.98 10.08
CA ALA A 68 -4.43 7.89 11.50
C ALA A 68 -5.05 6.68 12.22
N ARG A 69 -6.03 5.99 11.61
CA ARG A 69 -6.67 4.77 12.12
C ARG A 69 -6.23 3.51 11.37
N THR A 70 -5.42 3.66 10.33
CA THR A 70 -5.00 2.56 9.46
C THR A 70 -3.85 1.82 10.10
N SER A 71 -4.00 0.52 10.28
CA SER A 71 -2.97 -0.39 10.79
C SER A 71 -2.13 -0.96 9.64
N VAL A 72 -2.78 -1.30 8.52
CA VAL A 72 -2.11 -1.78 7.30
C VAL A 72 -2.61 -0.97 6.11
N LEU A 73 -1.71 -0.28 5.42
CA LEU A 73 -2.00 0.49 4.21
C LEU A 73 -1.50 -0.27 2.99
N ILE A 74 -2.39 -0.59 2.05
CA ILE A 74 -2.04 -1.13 0.74
C ILE A 74 -2.21 0.00 -0.26
N THR A 75 -1.11 0.50 -0.79
CA THR A 75 -1.10 1.68 -1.64
C THR A 75 -0.18 1.50 -2.83
N PRO A 76 -0.50 2.07 -4.00
CA PRO A 76 0.47 2.11 -5.08
C PRO A 76 1.67 3.00 -4.70
N ALA A 77 2.84 2.67 -5.24
CA ALA A 77 4.07 3.40 -4.97
C ALA A 77 4.14 4.79 -5.66
N GLY A 78 5.01 5.65 -5.14
CA GLY A 78 5.21 7.04 -5.60
C GLY A 78 4.48 8.05 -4.72
N GLY A 79 4.03 9.19 -5.30
CA GLY A 79 3.58 10.36 -4.53
C GLY A 79 2.40 10.16 -3.55
N LEU A 80 1.66 9.05 -3.63
CA LEU A 80 0.66 8.71 -2.60
C LEU A 80 1.27 8.20 -1.30
N ALA A 81 2.52 7.78 -1.31
CA ALA A 81 3.25 7.38 -0.11
C ALA A 81 3.60 8.56 0.81
N GLN A 82 3.38 9.81 0.39
CA GLN A 82 3.34 10.92 1.36
C GLN A 82 2.26 10.72 2.43
N GLN A 83 1.27 9.85 2.18
CA GLN A 83 0.25 9.47 3.15
C GLN A 83 0.80 8.64 4.32
N LEU A 84 1.99 8.04 4.16
CA LEU A 84 2.68 7.31 5.22
C LEU A 84 2.91 8.20 6.45
N LEU A 85 3.07 9.52 6.25
CA LEU A 85 3.28 10.49 7.33
C LEU A 85 2.07 10.63 8.27
N PHE A 86 0.90 10.15 7.86
CA PHE A 86 -0.32 10.21 8.66
C PHE A 86 -0.70 8.85 9.24
N LEU A 87 0.09 7.81 8.99
CA LEU A 87 -0.10 6.52 9.64
C LEU A 87 0.35 6.60 11.10
N PRO A 88 -0.32 5.88 12.01
CA PRO A 88 0.14 5.76 13.39
C PRO A 88 1.47 4.99 13.46
N ALA A 89 2.22 5.18 14.56
CA ALA A 89 3.40 4.39 14.83
C ALA A 89 3.06 2.89 14.89
N GLY A 90 3.95 2.03 14.39
CA GLY A 90 3.73 0.57 14.31
C GLY A 90 2.83 0.13 13.16
N ALA A 91 2.22 1.07 12.42
CA ALA A 91 1.48 0.74 11.19
C ALA A 91 2.42 0.18 10.11
N THR A 92 1.84 -0.59 9.20
CA THR A 92 2.55 -1.18 8.06
C THR A 92 2.00 -0.63 6.76
N ALA A 93 2.89 -0.29 5.83
CA ALA A 93 2.53 0.06 4.46
C ALA A 93 3.12 -0.93 3.47
N ILE A 94 2.27 -1.47 2.62
CA ILE A 94 2.61 -2.45 1.59
C ILE A 94 2.46 -1.75 0.24
N MET A 95 3.54 -1.74 -0.53
CA MET A 95 3.59 -1.11 -1.85
C MET A 95 4.23 -2.04 -2.86
N PRO A 96 3.66 -2.18 -4.07
CA PRO A 96 4.33 -2.88 -5.15
C PRO A 96 5.58 -2.14 -5.58
N ASP A 97 6.61 -2.89 -5.94
CA ASP A 97 7.73 -2.37 -6.71
C ASP A 97 7.25 -1.85 -8.07
N VAL A 98 7.99 -0.90 -8.64
CA VAL A 98 7.56 -0.16 -9.85
C VAL A 98 8.53 -0.25 -11.01
N LEU A 99 9.73 -0.77 -10.76
CA LEU A 99 10.71 -1.05 -11.79
C LEU A 99 10.92 -2.55 -11.86
N HIS A 100 10.75 -3.10 -13.04
CA HIS A 100 11.03 -4.51 -13.30
C HIS A 100 11.84 -4.69 -14.58
N ASN A 101 12.86 -5.52 -14.48
CA ASN A 101 13.56 -6.12 -15.62
C ASN A 101 13.71 -7.63 -15.37
N ASP A 102 14.28 -8.35 -16.34
CA ASP A 102 14.45 -9.81 -16.27
C ASP A 102 15.25 -10.30 -15.05
N LEU A 103 15.97 -9.41 -14.37
CA LEU A 103 16.87 -9.75 -13.26
C LEU A 103 16.34 -9.29 -11.90
N GLN A 104 15.54 -8.22 -11.83
CA GLN A 104 15.25 -7.50 -10.59
C GLN A 104 13.87 -6.80 -10.60
N SER A 105 13.25 -6.80 -9.43
CA SER A 105 12.13 -5.95 -9.04
C SER A 105 12.66 -4.89 -8.06
N LEU A 106 12.48 -3.61 -8.36
CA LEU A 106 13.07 -2.51 -7.60
C LEU A 106 12.05 -1.42 -7.24
N PRO A 107 12.22 -0.76 -6.09
CA PRO A 107 11.42 0.41 -5.71
C PRO A 107 11.75 1.63 -6.59
N LEU A 108 10.83 2.60 -6.63
CA LEU A 108 11.00 3.84 -7.42
C LEU A 108 12.20 4.67 -6.94
N ASP A 109 12.31 4.79 -5.62
CA ASP A 109 13.36 5.53 -4.94
C ASP A 109 13.58 4.83 -3.57
N PRO A 110 14.74 4.20 -3.35
CA PRO A 110 15.04 3.56 -2.07
C PRO A 110 15.19 4.57 -0.91
N GLY A 111 15.41 5.86 -1.19
CA GLY A 111 15.60 6.91 -0.19
C GLY A 111 14.33 7.63 0.25
N GLU A 112 13.24 7.59 -0.53
CA GLU A 112 12.08 8.47 -0.33
C GLU A 112 11.40 8.28 1.04
N TYR A 113 11.49 7.08 1.64
CA TYR A 113 10.91 6.78 2.96
C TYR A 113 11.95 6.39 4.02
N ALA A 114 13.25 6.58 3.73
CA ALA A 114 14.31 6.22 4.67
C ALA A 114 14.23 6.98 6.00
N HIS A 115 13.49 8.10 6.03
CA HIS A 115 13.29 8.94 7.22
C HIS A 115 11.99 8.64 7.98
N VAL A 116 11.15 7.73 7.50
CA VAL A 116 9.90 7.34 8.17
C VAL A 116 10.16 6.12 9.04
N GLU A 117 10.74 6.33 10.21
CA GLU A 117 11.20 5.24 11.10
C GLU A 117 10.08 4.57 11.91
N TYR A 118 8.90 5.19 12.00
CA TYR A 118 7.79 4.71 12.82
C TYR A 118 6.75 3.90 12.05
N VAL A 119 6.90 3.74 10.73
CA VAL A 119 6.03 2.93 9.87
C VAL A 119 6.87 1.82 9.25
N ASN A 120 6.36 0.59 9.33
CA ASN A 120 6.97 -0.53 8.64
C ASN A 120 6.64 -0.45 7.14
N VAL A 121 7.64 -0.37 6.27
CA VAL A 121 7.42 -0.35 4.82
C VAL A 121 7.81 -1.69 4.22
N LEU A 122 6.82 -2.42 3.70
CA LEU A 122 6.99 -3.68 2.99
C LEU A 122 6.86 -3.47 1.48
N ARG A 123 7.77 -4.09 0.72
CA ARG A 123 7.79 -4.03 -0.75
C ARG A 123 7.25 -5.34 -1.31
N LEU A 124 6.15 -5.24 -2.04
CA LEU A 124 5.55 -6.38 -2.71
C LEU A 124 6.28 -6.59 -4.05
N PRO A 125 7.03 -7.70 -4.22
CA PRO A 125 7.73 -7.97 -5.47
C PRO A 125 6.71 -8.20 -6.59
N VAL A 126 7.03 -7.69 -7.77
CA VAL A 126 6.21 -7.84 -8.98
C VAL A 126 6.98 -8.60 -10.04
N THR A 127 6.26 -9.26 -10.94
CA THR A 127 6.84 -10.09 -12.01
C THR A 127 6.35 -9.62 -13.37
N HIS A 128 6.95 -10.09 -14.46
CA HIS A 128 6.43 -9.85 -15.82
C HIS A 128 4.93 -10.16 -15.97
N LYS A 129 4.42 -11.18 -15.26
CA LYS A 129 2.98 -11.51 -15.27
C LYS A 129 2.14 -10.38 -14.70
N SER A 130 2.65 -9.70 -13.67
CA SER A 130 1.98 -8.57 -13.04
C SER A 130 1.75 -7.41 -14.00
N TYR A 131 2.53 -7.32 -15.08
CA TYR A 131 2.38 -6.29 -16.09
C TYR A 131 1.61 -6.79 -17.32
N ALA A 132 1.43 -8.09 -17.52
CA ALA A 132 0.91 -8.64 -18.78
C ALA A 132 -0.52 -8.19 -19.14
N ARG A 133 -1.31 -7.83 -18.13
CA ARG A 133 -2.73 -7.51 -18.27
C ARG A 133 -3.04 -6.01 -18.10
N THR A 134 -2.01 -5.17 -17.98
CA THR A 134 -2.22 -3.77 -17.62
C THR A 134 -2.58 -2.92 -18.82
N THR A 135 -3.49 -1.97 -18.62
CA THR A 135 -4.05 -1.15 -19.71
C THR A 135 -3.08 -0.13 -20.30
N ASP A 136 -1.96 0.13 -19.64
CA ASP A 136 -0.96 1.12 -20.03
C ASP A 136 0.22 0.52 -20.82
N ARG A 137 0.17 -0.77 -21.13
CA ARG A 137 1.13 -1.43 -22.01
C ARG A 137 0.67 -1.42 -23.47
N PRO A 138 1.60 -1.23 -24.42
CA PRO A 138 3.07 -1.14 -24.23
C PRO A 138 3.59 0.27 -23.93
N GLN A 139 2.74 1.27 -23.73
CA GLN A 139 3.13 2.68 -23.68
C GLN A 139 3.98 3.05 -22.45
N CYS A 140 3.88 2.29 -21.37
CA CYS A 140 4.70 2.47 -20.16
C CYS A 140 6.11 1.83 -20.27
N GLU A 141 6.37 1.03 -21.32
CA GLU A 141 7.66 0.35 -21.48
C GLU A 141 8.74 1.33 -21.94
N SER A 142 9.90 1.30 -21.31
CA SER A 142 11.06 2.09 -21.73
C SER A 142 12.13 1.19 -22.34
N THR A 143 12.50 1.48 -23.59
CA THR A 143 13.69 0.89 -24.22
C THR A 143 14.91 1.70 -23.80
N GLY A 144 15.48 1.35 -22.64
CA GLY A 144 16.74 1.90 -22.16
C GLY A 144 17.96 1.14 -22.67
N THR A 145 19.15 1.64 -22.35
CA THR A 145 20.44 1.01 -22.70
C THR A 145 20.67 -0.37 -22.07
N GLU A 146 19.85 -0.77 -21.10
CA GLU A 146 19.95 -2.03 -20.35
C GLU A 146 18.85 -3.06 -20.73
N GLY A 147 18.09 -2.82 -21.81
CA GLY A 147 17.01 -3.68 -22.27
C GLY A 147 15.61 -3.11 -22.03
N LEU A 148 14.59 -3.94 -22.27
CA LEU A 148 13.18 -3.61 -21.99
C LEU A 148 12.99 -3.49 -20.47
N ALA A 149 12.82 -2.26 -19.98
CA ALA A 149 12.53 -1.99 -18.59
C ALA A 149 11.07 -1.56 -18.45
N LEU A 150 10.33 -2.28 -17.61
CA LEU A 150 8.97 -1.90 -17.20
C LEU A 150 9.13 -0.85 -16.10
N ARG A 151 8.96 0.42 -16.46
CA ARG A 151 9.14 1.57 -15.56
C ARG A 151 7.85 2.35 -15.46
N ASP A 152 7.44 2.69 -14.25
CA ASP A 152 6.21 3.45 -13.99
C ASP A 152 4.92 2.80 -14.54
N CYS A 153 4.98 1.52 -14.92
CA CYS A 153 3.81 0.78 -15.37
C CYS A 153 2.82 0.56 -14.22
N ASN A 154 1.55 0.45 -14.58
CA ASN A 154 0.55 -0.11 -13.70
C ASN A 154 0.87 -1.58 -13.43
N VAL A 155 0.22 -2.14 -12.41
CA VAL A 155 0.39 -3.54 -12.03
C VAL A 155 -0.97 -4.21 -11.85
N TRP A 156 -1.02 -5.49 -12.16
CA TRP A 156 -2.11 -6.42 -11.91
C TRP A 156 -1.57 -7.52 -11.00
N LEU A 157 -2.05 -7.62 -9.77
CA LEU A 157 -1.56 -8.64 -8.83
C LEU A 157 -2.38 -9.92 -8.99
N GLU A 158 -1.81 -10.91 -9.65
CA GLU A 158 -2.48 -12.20 -9.91
C GLU A 158 -2.29 -13.20 -8.75
N ASP A 159 -1.07 -13.34 -8.26
CA ASP A 159 -0.76 -14.11 -7.06
C ASP A 159 -0.82 -13.18 -5.84
N LEU A 160 -1.80 -13.43 -4.96
CA LEU A 160 -2.05 -12.61 -3.77
C LEU A 160 -1.44 -13.21 -2.50
N GLU A 161 -0.89 -14.43 -2.52
CA GLU A 161 -0.31 -15.02 -1.30
C GLU A 161 0.82 -14.17 -0.71
N PRO A 162 1.77 -13.60 -1.50
CA PRO A 162 2.78 -12.71 -0.94
C PRO A 162 2.17 -11.46 -0.29
N LEU A 163 1.06 -10.95 -0.82
CA LEU A 163 0.35 -9.82 -0.22
C LEU A 163 -0.31 -10.23 1.10
N PHE A 164 -0.91 -11.42 1.16
CA PHE A 164 -1.54 -11.94 2.37
C PHE A 164 -0.54 -12.15 3.50
N ASP A 165 0.62 -12.75 3.20
CA ASP A 165 1.71 -12.93 4.17
C ASP A 165 2.17 -11.58 4.74
N MET A 166 2.32 -10.55 3.89
CA MET A 166 2.69 -9.21 4.32
C MET A 166 1.59 -8.53 5.16
N VAL A 167 0.32 -8.78 4.85
CA VAL A 167 -0.81 -8.29 5.67
C VAL A 167 -0.81 -8.96 7.04
N GLU A 168 -0.61 -10.28 7.11
CA GLU A 168 -0.50 -11.03 8.36
C GLU A 168 0.67 -10.51 9.20
N GLN A 169 1.83 -10.29 8.58
CA GLN A 169 3.00 -9.68 9.22
C GLN A 169 2.65 -8.28 9.79
N GLY A 170 1.98 -7.44 9.00
CA GLY A 170 1.61 -6.09 9.42
C GLY A 170 0.59 -6.07 10.57
N LEU A 171 -0.40 -6.97 10.54
CA LEU A 171 -1.37 -7.14 11.62
C LEU A 171 -0.71 -7.66 12.91
N HIS A 172 0.24 -8.58 12.78
CA HIS A 172 0.99 -9.11 13.92
C HIS A 172 1.86 -8.02 14.56
N ALA A 173 2.60 -7.25 13.76
CA ALA A 173 3.39 -6.11 14.24
C ALA A 173 2.51 -5.08 14.98
N TRP A 174 1.36 -4.74 14.40
CA TRP A 174 0.40 -3.83 15.02
C TRP A 174 -0.04 -4.28 16.42
N ARG A 175 -0.37 -5.57 16.58
CA ARG A 175 -0.82 -6.14 17.86
C ARG A 175 0.27 -6.07 18.92
N ILE A 176 1.53 -6.38 18.57
CA ILE A 176 2.65 -6.28 19.49
C ILE A 176 2.77 -4.87 20.08
N ASP A 177 2.63 -3.84 19.23
CA ASP A 177 2.86 -2.45 19.64
C ASP A 177 1.68 -1.84 20.43
N HIS A 178 0.47 -2.41 20.33
CA HIS A 178 -0.77 -1.78 20.84
C HIS A 178 -1.58 -2.64 21.82
N GLU A 179 -1.26 -3.93 21.96
CA GLU A 179 -1.91 -4.84 22.92
C GLU A 179 -1.00 -5.26 24.09
N ALA A 180 0.28 -4.83 24.08
CA ALA A 180 1.24 -5.01 25.18
C ALA A 180 1.10 -3.93 26.26
#